data_AF-A0A0N0TP04-F1
#
_entry.id   AF-A0A0N0TP04-F1
#
_cell.length_a   1.000
_cell.length_b   1.000
_cell.length_c   1.000
_cell.angle_alpha   90.00
_cell.angle_beta   90.00
_cell.angle_gamma   90.00
#
_symmetry.space_group_name_H-M   'P 1'
#
loop_
_entity.id
_entity.type
_entity.pdbx_description
1 polymer ?
#
loop_
_entity_poly.entity_id
_entity_poly.type
_entity_poly.pdbx_seq_one_letter_code
_entity_poly.pdbx_strand_id
1 'polypeptide(L)'
;MSELKSSERFERPAVREAYELTRLRFELAETVRLRREELGWSQAELGRRADMPQSSVARFEHGGTQPTLTTLERLAEALGLVLHVRMEEPGAREHDLSPA
;
A
#
# COMPACT_ATOMS: atom_id res chain seq x y z
N MET A 1 -25.93 -14.30 20.28
CA MET A 1 -26.28 -13.55 19.05
C MET A 1 -25.24 -12.45 18.81
N SER A 2 -23.99 -12.80 18.46
CA SER A 2 -22.95 -11.77 18.24
C SER A 2 -21.85 -12.14 17.23
N GLU A 3 -21.92 -13.26 16.52
CA GLU A 3 -20.83 -13.68 15.61
C GLU A 3 -21.20 -13.67 14.12
N LEU A 4 -22.41 -13.23 13.75
CA LEU A 4 -22.91 -13.38 12.38
C LEU A 4 -23.17 -12.06 11.63
N LYS A 5 -22.32 -11.03 11.79
CA LYS A 5 -22.47 -9.75 11.05
C LYS A 5 -21.19 -9.23 10.37
N SER A 6 -20.13 -10.01 10.39
CA SER A 6 -18.83 -9.65 9.82
C SER A 6 -18.80 -9.91 8.30
N SER A 7 -19.29 -11.07 7.87
CA SER A 7 -19.23 -11.55 6.48
C SER A 7 -20.14 -10.77 5.52
N GLU A 8 -21.40 -10.51 5.88
CA GLU A 8 -22.37 -9.79 5.02
C GLU A 8 -21.93 -8.37 4.63
N ARG A 9 -21.05 -7.73 5.41
CA ARG A 9 -20.54 -6.39 5.09
C ARG A 9 -19.55 -6.42 3.93
N PHE A 10 -18.74 -7.47 3.82
CA PHE A 10 -17.72 -7.61 2.77
C PHE A 10 -18.29 -8.10 1.43
N GLU A 11 -19.53 -8.62 1.42
CA GLU A 11 -20.20 -9.09 0.20
C GLU A 11 -20.75 -7.98 -0.69
N ARG A 12 -20.72 -6.72 -0.24
CA ARG A 12 -21.07 -5.58 -1.09
C ARG A 12 -19.89 -5.28 -2.03
N PRO A 13 -20.10 -5.20 -3.37
CA PRO A 13 -19.02 -4.92 -4.32
C PRO A 13 -18.18 -3.68 -3.95
N ALA A 14 -18.83 -2.61 -3.49
CA ALA A 14 -18.15 -1.39 -3.06
C ALA A 14 -17.28 -1.56 -1.79
N VAL A 15 -17.65 -2.48 -0.89
CA VAL A 15 -16.85 -2.76 0.33
C VAL A 15 -15.63 -3.61 -0.04
N ARG A 16 -15.80 -4.57 -0.93
CA ARG A 16 -14.71 -5.39 -1.47
C ARG A 16 -13.68 -4.53 -2.22
N GLU A 17 -14.13 -3.65 -3.10
CA GLU A 17 -13.27 -2.74 -3.85
C GLU A 17 -12.48 -1.79 -2.92
N ALA A 18 -13.15 -1.21 -1.93
CA ALA A 18 -12.50 -0.36 -0.93
C ALA A 18 -11.47 -1.13 -0.10
N TYR A 19 -11.75 -2.39 0.24
CA TYR A 19 -10.82 -3.27 0.94
C TYR A 19 -9.57 -3.56 0.09
N GLU A 20 -9.73 -3.94 -1.18
CA GLU A 20 -8.60 -4.22 -2.08
C GLU A 20 -7.71 -2.98 -2.29
N LEU A 21 -8.32 -1.80 -2.47
CA LEU A 21 -7.59 -0.55 -2.59
C LEU A 21 -6.79 -0.23 -1.32
N THR A 22 -7.38 -0.50 -0.15
CA THR A 22 -6.70 -0.31 1.15
C THR A 22 -5.53 -1.28 1.30
N ARG A 23 -5.73 -2.55 0.94
CA ARG A 23 -4.70 -3.59 0.96
C ARG A 23 -3.51 -3.22 0.07
N LEU A 24 -3.77 -2.80 -1.18
CA LEU A 24 -2.73 -2.37 -2.12
C LEU A 24 -1.91 -1.18 -1.58
N ARG A 25 -2.58 -0.19 -0.99
CA ARG A 25 -1.89 0.97 -0.38
C ARG A 25 -1.00 0.56 0.78
N PHE A 26 -1.47 -0.37 1.61
CA PHE A 26 -0.69 -0.89 2.73
C PHE A 26 0.54 -1.67 2.26
N GLU A 27 0.38 -2.58 1.29
CA GLU A 27 1.50 -3.35 0.72
C GLU A 27 2.58 -2.45 0.10
N LEU A 28 2.16 -1.39 -0.59
CA LEU A 28 3.06 -0.40 -1.17
C LEU A 28 3.79 0.43 -0.11
N ALA A 29 3.07 0.89 0.92
CA ALA A 29 3.63 1.61 2.06
C ALA A 29 4.68 0.77 2.81
N GLU A 30 4.36 -0.50 3.04
CA GLU A 30 5.25 -1.44 3.73
C GLU A 30 6.51 -1.74 2.92
N THR A 31 6.39 -1.92 1.60
CA THR A 31 7.55 -2.11 0.71
C THR A 31 8.56 -0.96 0.82
N VAL A 32 8.06 0.28 0.81
CA VAL A 32 8.91 1.48 0.97
C VAL A 32 9.52 1.56 2.36
N ARG A 33 8.73 1.28 3.41
CA ARG A 33 9.18 1.32 4.80
C ARG A 33 10.30 0.31 5.06
N LEU A 34 10.09 -0.94 4.66
CA LEU A 34 11.07 -2.01 4.82
C LEU A 34 12.36 -1.69 4.09
N ARG A 35 12.27 -1.26 2.82
CA ARG A 35 13.45 -0.91 2.05
C ARG A 35 14.23 0.25 2.67
N ARG A 36 13.53 1.27 3.19
CA ARG A 36 14.15 2.39 3.90
C ARG A 36 14.91 1.89 5.15
N GLU A 37 14.32 0.97 5.89
CA GLU A 37 14.91 0.40 7.11
C GLU A 37 16.13 -0.47 6.81
N GLU A 38 16.11 -1.27 5.74
CA GLU A 38 17.27 -2.02 5.24
C GLU A 38 18.46 -1.10 4.91
N LEU A 39 18.17 0.09 4.37
CA LEU A 39 19.17 1.11 4.05
C LEU A 39 19.62 1.90 5.30
N GLY A 40 19.03 1.66 6.46
CA GLY A 40 19.32 2.36 7.72
C GLY A 40 18.88 3.82 7.73
N TRP A 41 17.92 4.20 6.89
CA TRP A 41 17.50 5.60 6.75
C TRP A 41 16.33 5.95 7.67
N SER A 42 16.35 7.17 8.22
CA SER A 42 15.15 7.76 8.83
C SER A 42 14.16 8.21 7.76
N GLN A 43 12.89 8.44 8.13
CA GLN A 43 11.90 9.02 7.21
C GLN A 43 12.33 10.39 6.66
N ALA A 44 13.05 11.18 7.47
CA ALA A 44 13.61 12.46 7.02
C ALA A 44 14.70 12.27 5.95
N GLU A 45 15.49 11.21 6.08
CA GLU A 45 16.57 10.87 5.16
C GLU A 45 16.04 10.38 3.81
N LEU A 46 14.98 9.56 3.83
CA LEU A 46 14.23 9.21 2.62
C LEU A 46 13.58 10.45 2.01
N GLY A 47 12.95 11.30 2.83
CA GLY A 47 12.34 12.55 2.38
C GLY A 47 13.33 13.43 1.62
N ARG A 48 14.55 13.61 2.15
CA ARG A 48 15.61 14.36 1.45
C ARG A 48 15.98 13.74 0.09
N ARG A 49 16.11 12.41 0.01
CA ARG A 49 16.49 11.72 -1.24
C ARG A 49 15.38 11.74 -2.29
N ALA A 50 14.13 11.61 -1.84
CA ALA A 50 12.96 11.63 -2.72
C ALA A 50 12.44 13.06 -2.99
N ASP A 51 13.12 14.09 -2.47
CA ASP A 51 12.68 15.49 -2.53
C ASP A 51 11.23 15.69 -2.00
N MET A 52 10.96 15.06 -0.87
CA MET A 52 9.67 15.05 -0.19
C MET A 52 9.80 15.53 1.26
N PRO A 53 8.80 16.26 1.80
CA PRO A 53 8.74 16.54 3.22
C PRO A 53 8.70 15.23 4.03
N GLN A 54 9.41 15.17 5.16
CA GLN A 54 9.38 14.00 6.06
C GLN A 54 7.94 13.61 6.44
N SER A 55 7.06 14.59 6.67
CA SER A 55 5.65 14.35 7.02
C SER A 55 4.85 13.70 5.87
N SER A 56 5.29 13.85 4.63
CA SER A 56 4.70 13.18 3.47
C SER A 56 5.16 11.74 3.37
N VAL A 57 6.45 11.48 3.63
CA VAL A 57 7.00 10.12 3.75
C VAL A 57 6.32 9.37 4.90
N ALA A 58 6.19 9.99 6.07
CA ALA A 58 5.49 9.41 7.20
C ALA A 58 4.04 9.04 6.83
N ARG A 59 3.27 9.97 6.28
CA ARG A 59 1.89 9.69 5.86
C ARG A 59 1.79 8.57 4.82
N PHE A 60 2.75 8.51 3.89
CA PHE A 60 2.84 7.43 2.91
C PHE A 60 3.08 6.08 3.60
N GLU A 61 4.07 5.97 4.48
CA GLU A 61 4.40 4.71 5.18
C GLU A 61 3.27 4.22 6.11
N HIS A 62 2.37 5.10 6.54
CA HIS A 62 1.19 4.72 7.33
C HIS A 62 -0.01 4.31 6.45
N GLY A 63 0.13 4.24 5.11
CA GLY A 63 -0.96 3.90 4.19
C GLY A 63 -2.05 4.97 4.07
N GLY A 64 -1.82 6.16 4.65
CA GLY A 64 -2.81 7.25 4.72
C GLY A 64 -2.88 8.14 3.50
N THR A 65 -2.15 7.82 2.42
CA THR A 65 -2.10 8.64 1.20
C THR A 65 -2.59 7.87 -0.01
N GLN A 66 -3.08 8.62 -0.99
CA GLN A 66 -3.27 8.13 -2.35
C GLN A 66 -2.08 8.64 -3.18
N PRO A 67 -0.99 7.85 -3.30
CA PRO A 67 0.18 8.31 -4.00
C PRO A 67 -0.09 8.44 -5.51
N THR A 68 0.52 9.46 -6.11
CA THR A 68 0.59 9.60 -7.57
C THR A 68 1.71 8.73 -8.12
N LEU A 69 1.65 8.38 -9.42
CA LEU A 69 2.77 7.68 -10.08
C LEU A 69 4.10 8.42 -9.90
N THR A 70 4.10 9.74 -10.05
CA THR A 70 5.28 10.59 -9.80
C THR A 70 5.84 10.45 -8.38
N THR A 71 4.97 10.31 -7.38
CA THR A 71 5.42 10.05 -5.99
C THR A 71 6.10 8.68 -5.90
N LEU A 72 5.55 7.66 -6.56
CA LEU A 72 6.11 6.32 -6.56
C LEU A 72 7.44 6.25 -7.29
N GLU A 73 7.59 6.96 -8.40
CA GLU A 73 8.84 7.06 -9.15
C GLU A 73 9.95 7.67 -8.29
N ARG A 74 9.67 8.80 -7.61
CA ARG A 74 10.65 9.47 -6.74
C ARG A 74 11.07 8.60 -5.56
N LEU A 75 10.12 7.88 -4.96
CA LEU A 75 10.43 6.94 -3.87
C LEU A 75 11.26 5.77 -4.38
N ALA A 76 10.91 5.19 -5.54
CA ALA A 76 11.65 4.09 -6.13
C ALA A 76 13.09 4.48 -6.47
N GLU A 77 13.28 5.63 -7.13
CA GLU A 77 14.59 6.18 -7.45
C GLU A 77 15.43 6.41 -6.18
N ALA A 78 14.85 7.08 -5.17
CA ALA A 78 15.52 7.35 -3.91
C ALA A 78 15.96 6.08 -3.18
N LEU A 79 15.19 4.99 -3.28
CA LEU A 79 15.45 3.71 -2.60
C LEU A 79 16.29 2.73 -3.43
N GLY A 80 16.67 3.09 -4.66
CA GLY A 80 17.37 2.22 -5.60
C GLY A 80 16.52 1.04 -6.07
N LEU A 81 15.21 1.25 -6.23
CA LEU A 81 14.24 0.27 -6.72
C LEU A 81 13.82 0.60 -8.16
N VAL A 82 13.23 -0.39 -8.82
CA VAL A 82 12.58 -0.21 -10.14
C VAL A 82 11.07 -0.35 -9.96
N LEU A 83 10.30 0.66 -10.40
CA LEU A 83 8.84 0.62 -10.38
C LEU A 83 8.32 -0.16 -11.58
N HIS A 84 7.68 -1.30 -11.34
CA HIS A 84 6.96 -2.07 -12.35
C HIS A 84 5.45 -2.01 -12.11
N VAL A 85 4.70 -1.46 -13.07
CA VAL A 85 3.23 -1.45 -13.05
C VAL A 85 2.73 -2.47 -14.06
N ARG A 86 1.93 -3.43 -13.60
CA ARG A 86 1.28 -4.45 -14.44
C ARG A 86 -0.23 -4.41 -14.24
N MET A 87 -0.96 -4.60 -15.33
CA MET A 87 -2.42 -4.76 -15.33
C MET A 87 -2.71 -6.19 -15.75
N GLU A 88 -3.50 -6.89 -14.95
CA GLU A 88 -3.87 -8.28 -15.19
C GLU A 88 -5.39 -8.38 -15.20
N GLU A 89 -5.94 -9.29 -16.00
CA GLU A 89 -7.35 -9.63 -15.90
C GLU A 89 -7.65 -10.10 -14.48
N PRO A 90 -8.80 -9.76 -13.89
CA PRO A 90 -9.22 -10.40 -12.66
C PRO A 90 -9.29 -11.90 -12.95
N GLY A 91 -8.29 -12.65 -12.50
CA GLY A 91 -8.37 -14.11 -12.55
C GLY A 91 -9.69 -14.52 -11.91
N ALA A 92 -10.25 -15.65 -12.33
CA ALA A 92 -11.26 -16.34 -11.54
C ALA A 92 -10.61 -16.73 -10.20
N ARG A 93 -10.48 -15.77 -9.27
CA ARG A 93 -9.87 -15.98 -7.97
C ARG A 93 -10.86 -16.85 -7.21
N GLU A 94 -10.51 -18.12 -7.07
CA GLU A 94 -11.22 -19.04 -6.21
C GLU A 94 -11.38 -18.40 -4.84
N HIS A 95 -12.66 -18.27 -4.52
CA HIS A 95 -13.32 -18.18 -3.24
C HIS A 95 -12.54 -18.78 -2.07
N ASP A 96 -11.58 -18.05 -1.50
CA ASP A 96 -11.10 -18.34 -0.14
C ASP A 96 -11.11 -17.05 0.70
N LEU A 97 -12.32 -16.62 1.01
CA LEU A 97 -12.59 -15.86 2.22
C LEU A 97 -13.30 -16.79 3.19
N SER A 98 -12.62 -17.86 3.64
CA SER A 98 -13.06 -18.58 4.83
C SER A 98 -12.51 -17.84 6.06
N PRO A 99 -13.36 -17.22 6.90
CA PRO A 99 -12.90 -16.73 8.19
C PRO A 99 -12.55 -17.92 9.10
N ALA A 100 -11.38 -17.85 9.74
CA ALA A 100 -11.06 -18.67 10.90
C ALA A 100 -11.86 -18.21 12.13
#